data_AF-A0A1A8FKS0-F1
#
_entry.id   AF-A0A1A8FKS0-F1
#
_cell.length_a   1.000
_cell.length_b   1.000
_cell.length_c   1.000
_cell.angle_alpha   90.00
_cell.angle_beta   90.00
_cell.angle_gamma   90.00
#
_symmetry.space_group_name_H-M   'P 1'
#
loop_
_entity.id
_entity.type
_entity.pdbx_description
1 polymer ?
#
loop_
_entity_poly.entity_id
_entity_poly.type
_entity_poly.pdbx_seq_one_letter_code
_entity_poly.pdbx_strand_id
1 'polypeptide(L)'
;GSDLHSQQVVASDGVRAMMESALTARDRVGVQDFVLLENYTSEAAFIENLRKRFKENLIYTYIGSVLVSVNPYKDLEIYTKNHMERYRGVNFYEVSPHIYAVADNAYRSMRTERKDQCILISGESGAGKTEASKKILQYYAVTCPASEHVQTIKDRLLQSNPVLEAFGNAKTLRNDNSSRFGKYMDIQFDFKGAPVGGHIINYLLEKSRVVHQNHGERNFHIFYQIIEGGEEDLLRHLGLERNTQQYQYLVKGNCPKVSSINDRSDWKVVRKALTVIGFSENEVEELLNIIASVLHLGNVQYREEEGNACITSDTQIKYLARLLGVNGSALTEALTHKKIIAKGEELVSPLNVEQASSARDALSKAVYGRTFTWLVNKINTSLAYMQDESYKNCSVIGLLDIYGFEVFQHNSFEQFC
;
A
#
# COMPACT_ATOMS: atom_id res chain seq x y z
N GLY A 1 -16.97 -65.64 -18.57
CA GLY A 1 -17.16 -64.99 -19.88
C GLY A 1 -18.03 -63.76 -19.78
N SER A 2 -19.22 -63.87 -19.16
CA SER A 2 -20.23 -62.81 -19.05
C SER A 2 -19.93 -61.73 -17.99
N ASP A 3 -19.25 -62.06 -16.89
CA ASP A 3 -19.06 -61.12 -15.76
C ASP A 3 -17.91 -60.11 -15.96
N LEU A 4 -16.97 -60.41 -16.84
CA LEU A 4 -15.87 -59.48 -17.20
C LEU A 4 -16.36 -58.39 -18.17
N HIS A 5 -17.38 -58.68 -18.98
CA HIS A 5 -17.92 -57.73 -19.95
C HIS A 5 -18.88 -56.73 -19.29
N SER A 6 -19.65 -57.15 -18.29
CA SER A 6 -20.52 -56.26 -17.50
C SER A 6 -19.72 -55.30 -16.61
N GLN A 7 -18.60 -55.73 -16.02
CA GLN A 7 -17.73 -54.83 -15.25
C GLN A 7 -17.00 -53.79 -16.11
N GLN A 8 -16.63 -54.12 -17.35
CA GLN A 8 -16.02 -53.17 -18.29
C GLN A 8 -17.02 -52.10 -18.79
N VAL A 9 -18.27 -52.46 -19.03
CA VAL A 9 -19.31 -51.53 -19.51
C VAL A 9 -19.75 -50.55 -18.40
N VAL A 10 -19.89 -51.03 -17.16
CA VAL A 10 -20.21 -50.17 -16.00
C VAL A 10 -19.07 -49.19 -15.67
N ALA A 11 -17.81 -49.61 -15.84
CA ALA A 11 -16.64 -48.75 -15.68
C ALA A 11 -16.55 -47.69 -16.81
N SER A 12 -16.88 -48.04 -18.06
CA SER A 12 -16.88 -47.09 -19.18
C SER A 12 -18.01 -46.06 -19.10
N ASP A 13 -19.20 -46.46 -18.64
CA ASP A 13 -20.34 -45.57 -18.47
C ASP A 13 -20.14 -44.61 -17.28
N GLY A 14 -19.48 -45.05 -16.21
CA GLY A 14 -19.10 -44.18 -15.08
C GLY A 14 -18.07 -43.10 -15.47
N VAL A 15 -17.09 -43.46 -16.31
CA VAL A 15 -16.09 -42.51 -16.85
C VAL A 15 -16.76 -41.54 -17.83
N ARG A 16 -17.67 -42.01 -18.68
CA ARG A 16 -18.42 -41.16 -19.62
C ARG A 16 -19.34 -40.17 -18.90
N ALA A 17 -20.06 -40.60 -17.86
CA ALA A 17 -20.90 -39.73 -17.05
C ALA A 17 -20.09 -38.69 -16.25
N MET A 18 -18.90 -39.06 -15.74
CA MET A 18 -17.96 -38.10 -15.14
C MET A 18 -17.42 -37.09 -16.16
N MET A 19 -17.09 -37.54 -17.37
CA MET A 19 -16.63 -36.66 -18.45
C MET A 19 -17.74 -35.70 -18.92
N GLU A 20 -18.97 -36.19 -19.10
CA GLU A 20 -20.13 -35.37 -19.46
C GLU A 20 -20.48 -34.36 -18.34
N SER A 21 -20.37 -34.75 -17.06
CA SER A 21 -20.52 -33.85 -15.91
C SER A 21 -19.40 -32.80 -15.82
N ALA A 22 -18.16 -33.18 -16.15
CA ALA A 22 -17.02 -32.25 -16.16
C ALA A 22 -17.10 -31.27 -17.34
N LEU A 23 -17.60 -31.72 -18.50
CA LEU A 23 -17.84 -30.89 -19.69
C LEU A 23 -19.00 -29.91 -19.45
N THR A 24 -20.12 -30.36 -18.87
CA THR A 24 -21.22 -29.45 -18.50
C THR A 24 -20.83 -28.47 -17.39
N ALA A 25 -20.02 -28.89 -16.41
CA ALA A 25 -19.45 -27.98 -15.41
C ALA A 25 -18.48 -26.97 -16.04
N ARG A 26 -17.65 -27.39 -17.01
CA ARG A 26 -16.75 -26.52 -17.78
C ARG A 26 -17.53 -25.49 -18.60
N ASP A 27 -18.62 -25.90 -19.26
CA ASP A 27 -19.45 -25.00 -20.06
C ASP A 27 -20.20 -23.98 -19.20
N ARG A 28 -20.62 -24.38 -17.98
CA ARG A 28 -21.35 -23.53 -17.05
C ARG A 28 -20.45 -22.59 -16.25
N VAL A 29 -19.35 -23.10 -15.70
CA VAL A 29 -18.49 -22.38 -14.75
C VAL A 29 -17.27 -21.75 -15.43
N GLY A 30 -16.83 -22.29 -16.57
CA GLY A 30 -15.62 -21.88 -17.27
C GLY A 30 -14.38 -22.71 -16.90
N VAL A 31 -13.34 -22.62 -17.74
CA VAL A 31 -12.06 -23.31 -17.53
C VAL A 31 -11.22 -22.64 -16.45
N GLN A 32 -10.52 -23.45 -15.65
CA GLN A 32 -9.64 -22.98 -14.58
C GLN A 32 -8.29 -22.45 -15.09
N ASP A 33 -7.85 -22.94 -16.26
CA ASP A 33 -6.63 -22.51 -16.93
C ASP A 33 -6.94 -22.17 -18.38
N PHE A 34 -6.53 -20.98 -18.82
CA PHE A 34 -6.69 -20.49 -20.18
C PHE A 34 -5.89 -21.28 -21.21
N VAL A 35 -4.87 -22.05 -20.81
CA VAL A 35 -4.21 -23.02 -21.70
C VAL A 35 -5.19 -24.08 -22.23
N LEU A 36 -6.28 -24.33 -21.49
CA LEU A 36 -7.36 -25.23 -21.89
C LEU A 36 -8.49 -24.53 -22.66
N LEU A 37 -8.33 -23.26 -23.05
CA LEU A 37 -9.33 -22.54 -23.83
C LEU A 37 -9.25 -22.97 -25.29
N GLU A 38 -10.35 -23.46 -25.85
CA GLU A 38 -10.39 -24.00 -27.22
C GLU A 38 -10.07 -22.92 -28.28
N ASN A 39 -10.51 -21.68 -28.04
CA ASN A 39 -10.23 -20.53 -28.90
C ASN A 39 -9.35 -19.51 -28.17
N TYR A 40 -8.12 -19.92 -27.83
CA TYR A 40 -7.16 -19.13 -27.04
C TYR A 40 -6.74 -17.80 -27.69
N THR A 41 -6.96 -17.59 -28.99
CA THR A 41 -6.69 -16.33 -29.70
C THR A 41 -7.86 -15.35 -29.67
N SER A 42 -9.05 -15.79 -29.23
CA SER A 42 -10.22 -14.94 -29.18
C SER A 42 -10.32 -14.19 -27.85
N GLU A 43 -10.21 -12.86 -27.92
CA GLU A 43 -10.47 -11.98 -26.78
C GLU A 43 -11.89 -12.17 -26.20
N ALA A 44 -12.88 -12.34 -27.08
CA ALA A 44 -14.26 -12.59 -26.65
C ALA A 44 -14.40 -13.89 -25.85
N ALA A 45 -13.72 -14.97 -26.25
CA ALA A 45 -13.71 -16.23 -25.51
C ALA A 45 -13.01 -16.09 -24.15
N PHE A 46 -11.91 -15.33 -24.11
CA PHE A 46 -11.18 -15.04 -22.88
C PHE A 46 -12.05 -14.30 -21.87
N ILE A 47 -12.69 -13.21 -22.29
CA ILE A 47 -13.59 -12.40 -21.46
C ILE A 47 -14.82 -13.19 -21.02
N GLU A 48 -15.43 -13.98 -21.89
CA GLU A 48 -16.59 -14.79 -21.53
C GLU A 48 -16.26 -15.85 -20.47
N ASN A 49 -15.07 -16.45 -20.53
CA ASN A 49 -14.61 -17.38 -19.50
C ASN A 49 -14.48 -16.69 -18.13
N LEU A 50 -13.83 -15.51 -18.08
CA LEU A 50 -13.77 -14.71 -16.84
C LEU A 50 -15.16 -14.37 -16.33
N ARG A 51 -16.08 -13.99 -17.22
CA ARG A 51 -17.46 -13.63 -16.86
C ARG A 51 -18.23 -14.80 -16.25
N LYS A 52 -18.11 -16.01 -16.82
CA LYS A 52 -18.73 -17.23 -16.29
C LYS A 52 -18.22 -17.55 -14.88
N ARG A 53 -16.90 -17.51 -14.70
CA ARG A 53 -16.25 -17.77 -13.40
C ARG A 53 -16.63 -16.74 -12.35
N PHE A 54 -16.61 -15.46 -12.72
CA PHE A 54 -16.93 -14.36 -11.81
C PHE A 54 -18.37 -14.42 -11.30
N LYS A 55 -19.34 -14.84 -12.13
CA LYS A 55 -20.73 -15.05 -11.71
C LYS A 55 -20.89 -16.07 -10.58
N GLU A 56 -20.00 -17.06 -10.53
CA GLU A 56 -19.93 -18.09 -9.49
C GLU A 56 -18.98 -17.70 -8.33
N ASN A 57 -18.58 -16.42 -8.25
CA ASN A 57 -17.59 -15.89 -7.28
C ASN A 57 -16.19 -16.51 -7.39
N LEU A 58 -15.84 -17.10 -8.53
CA LEU A 58 -14.50 -17.62 -8.81
C LEU A 58 -13.65 -16.52 -9.46
N ILE A 59 -12.97 -15.74 -8.63
CA ILE A 59 -12.21 -14.55 -9.06
C ILE A 59 -10.83 -14.85 -9.66
N TYR A 60 -10.32 -16.05 -9.44
CA TYR A 60 -8.97 -16.46 -9.83
C TYR A 60 -9.02 -17.41 -11.03
N THR A 61 -8.14 -17.21 -12.01
CA THR A 61 -8.02 -18.09 -13.19
C THR A 61 -6.55 -18.15 -13.63
N TYR A 62 -6.04 -19.32 -14.01
CA TYR A 62 -4.66 -19.46 -14.46
C TYR A 62 -4.48 -19.18 -15.95
N ILE A 63 -3.28 -18.75 -16.32
CA ILE A 63 -2.71 -18.83 -17.66
C ILE A 63 -1.36 -19.52 -17.50
N GLY A 64 -1.32 -20.84 -17.54
CA GLY A 64 -0.11 -21.59 -17.16
C GLY A 64 0.33 -21.22 -15.74
N SER A 65 1.54 -20.67 -15.57
CA SER A 65 2.06 -20.24 -14.26
C SER A 65 1.57 -18.86 -13.80
N VAL A 66 0.88 -18.10 -14.65
CA VAL A 66 0.36 -16.77 -14.33
C VAL A 66 -1.03 -16.87 -13.71
N LEU A 67 -1.33 -16.00 -12.75
CA LEU A 67 -2.64 -15.91 -12.10
C LEU A 67 -3.36 -14.62 -12.49
N VAL A 68 -4.53 -14.75 -13.11
CA VAL A 68 -5.48 -13.66 -13.34
C VAL A 68 -6.40 -13.55 -12.14
N SER A 69 -6.56 -12.33 -11.62
CA SER A 69 -7.42 -12.00 -10.47
C SER A 69 -8.41 -10.89 -10.85
N VAL A 70 -9.70 -11.14 -10.72
CA VAL A 70 -10.77 -10.16 -11.00
C VAL A 70 -11.33 -9.65 -9.68
N ASN A 71 -11.22 -8.35 -9.40
CA ASN A 71 -11.64 -7.76 -8.13
C ASN A 71 -13.15 -7.95 -7.89
N PRO A 72 -13.59 -8.63 -6.80
CA PRO A 72 -15.00 -8.86 -6.53
C PRO A 72 -15.74 -7.66 -5.92
N TYR A 73 -15.04 -6.63 -5.43
CA TYR A 73 -15.62 -5.51 -4.66
C TYR A 73 -16.50 -5.92 -3.48
N LYS A 74 -16.26 -7.12 -2.93
CA LYS A 74 -16.92 -7.68 -1.75
C LYS A 74 -16.02 -8.73 -1.10
N ASP A 75 -16.29 -9.03 0.16
CA ASP A 75 -15.60 -10.11 0.85
C ASP A 75 -16.05 -11.48 0.34
N LEU A 76 -15.08 -12.39 0.24
CA LEU A 76 -15.29 -13.79 -0.10
C LEU A 76 -14.62 -14.65 0.97
N GLU A 77 -15.25 -15.74 1.38
CA GLU A 77 -14.77 -16.64 2.44
C GLU A 77 -13.64 -17.60 1.98
N ILE A 78 -12.80 -17.16 1.05
CA ILE A 78 -11.74 -17.95 0.42
C ILE A 78 -10.35 -17.74 1.05
N TYR A 79 -10.25 -16.86 2.06
CA TYR A 79 -8.99 -16.47 2.71
C TYR A 79 -8.86 -16.96 4.16
N THR A 80 -9.57 -18.04 4.51
CA THR A 80 -9.55 -18.61 5.86
C THR A 80 -8.31 -19.47 6.09
N LYS A 81 -7.95 -19.72 7.37
CA LYS A 81 -6.83 -20.62 7.71
C LYS A 81 -7.00 -22.03 7.11
N ASN A 82 -8.23 -22.54 7.12
CA ASN A 82 -8.55 -23.84 6.51
C ASN A 82 -8.27 -23.84 4.99
N HIS A 83 -8.54 -22.72 4.30
CA HIS A 83 -8.15 -22.57 2.90
C HIS A 83 -6.63 -22.56 2.76
N MET A 84 -5.89 -21.82 3.60
CA MET A 84 -4.42 -21.77 3.52
C MET A 84 -3.80 -23.17 3.63
N GLU A 85 -4.25 -24.00 4.58
CA GLU A 85 -3.74 -25.38 4.74
C GLU A 85 -4.06 -26.27 3.52
N ARG A 86 -5.21 -26.07 2.87
CA ARG A 86 -5.54 -26.80 1.63
C ARG A 86 -4.53 -26.56 0.50
N TYR A 87 -3.93 -25.38 0.44
CA TYR A 87 -2.96 -25.02 -0.60
C TYR A 87 -1.51 -25.35 -0.22
N ARG A 88 -1.26 -25.75 1.03
CA ARG A 88 0.09 -25.94 1.56
C ARG A 88 0.76 -27.20 1.02
N GLY A 89 1.87 -27.03 0.31
CA GLY A 89 2.65 -28.12 -0.23
C GLY A 89 1.98 -28.87 -1.39
N VAL A 90 0.90 -28.32 -1.95
CA VAL A 90 0.13 -28.98 -3.02
C VAL A 90 0.56 -28.44 -4.38
N ASN A 91 0.61 -29.32 -5.39
CA ASN A 91 1.01 -28.89 -6.72
C ASN A 91 -0.05 -27.99 -7.35
N PHE A 92 0.40 -27.03 -8.15
CA PHE A 92 -0.41 -25.97 -8.77
C PHE A 92 -1.58 -26.52 -9.60
N TYR A 93 -1.41 -27.69 -10.21
CA TYR A 93 -2.41 -28.36 -11.05
C TYR A 93 -3.40 -29.25 -10.28
N GLU A 94 -3.16 -29.50 -8.99
CA GLU A 94 -4.00 -30.36 -8.15
C GLU A 94 -5.05 -29.55 -7.37
N VAL A 95 -4.95 -28.22 -7.39
CA VAL A 95 -5.83 -27.29 -6.67
C VAL A 95 -6.41 -26.25 -7.59
N SER A 96 -7.61 -25.76 -7.23
CA SER A 96 -8.28 -24.70 -7.97
C SER A 96 -7.47 -23.40 -7.93
N PRO A 97 -7.56 -22.54 -8.97
CA PRO A 97 -6.80 -21.31 -9.05
C PRO A 97 -6.93 -20.43 -7.82
N HIS A 98 -5.79 -20.07 -7.23
CA HIS A 98 -5.76 -19.20 -6.05
C HIS A 98 -4.40 -18.55 -5.85
N ILE A 99 -4.40 -17.38 -5.21
CA ILE A 99 -3.17 -16.66 -4.86
C ILE A 99 -2.27 -17.44 -3.90
N TYR A 100 -2.86 -18.31 -3.08
CA TYR A 100 -2.12 -19.18 -2.16
C TYR A 100 -1.33 -20.28 -2.88
N ALA A 101 -1.80 -20.75 -4.04
CA ALA A 101 -1.04 -21.69 -4.85
C ALA A 101 0.23 -21.03 -5.44
N VAL A 102 0.12 -19.76 -5.86
CA VAL A 102 1.26 -18.96 -6.34
C VAL A 102 2.26 -18.73 -5.21
N ALA A 103 1.78 -18.35 -4.02
CA ALA A 103 2.63 -18.14 -2.84
C ALA A 103 3.34 -19.44 -2.41
N ASP A 104 2.61 -20.57 -2.31
CA ASP A 104 3.18 -21.86 -1.95
C ASP A 104 4.20 -22.36 -2.99
N ASN A 105 3.92 -22.18 -4.28
CA ASN A 105 4.86 -22.52 -5.35
C ASN A 105 6.15 -21.69 -5.22
N ALA A 106 6.05 -20.36 -5.09
CA ALA A 106 7.22 -19.50 -4.90
C ALA A 106 8.03 -19.94 -3.67
N TYR A 107 7.38 -20.19 -2.54
CA TYR A 107 8.06 -20.65 -1.32
C TYR A 107 8.74 -22.02 -1.49
N ARG A 108 8.09 -22.99 -2.13
CA ARG A 108 8.69 -24.30 -2.39
C ARG A 108 9.85 -24.23 -3.37
N SER A 109 9.72 -23.45 -4.45
CA SER A 109 10.77 -23.23 -5.44
C SER A 109 11.98 -22.57 -4.79
N MET A 110 11.77 -21.53 -3.97
CA MET A 110 12.83 -20.90 -3.18
C MET A 110 13.58 -21.92 -2.31
N ARG A 111 12.86 -22.78 -1.58
CA ARG A 111 13.47 -23.78 -0.68
C ARG A 111 14.19 -24.90 -1.41
N THR A 112 13.64 -25.36 -2.53
CA THR A 112 14.15 -26.51 -3.28
C THR A 112 15.35 -26.11 -4.13
N GLU A 113 15.25 -24.96 -4.81
CA GLU A 113 16.30 -24.48 -5.71
C GLU A 113 17.34 -23.60 -5.01
N ARG A 114 17.06 -23.14 -3.79
CA ARG A 114 17.88 -22.15 -3.05
C ARG A 114 18.13 -20.88 -3.87
N LYS A 115 17.10 -20.43 -4.58
CA LYS A 115 17.11 -19.22 -5.40
C LYS A 115 16.03 -18.27 -4.96
N ASP A 116 16.37 -16.99 -4.94
CA ASP A 116 15.42 -15.93 -4.65
C ASP A 116 14.26 -15.94 -5.66
N GLN A 117 13.08 -15.58 -5.18
CA GLN A 117 11.86 -15.54 -5.96
C GLN A 117 11.26 -14.14 -5.93
N CYS A 118 10.43 -13.82 -6.91
CA CYS A 118 9.70 -12.57 -6.94
C CYS A 118 8.28 -12.82 -7.44
N ILE A 119 7.30 -12.24 -6.75
CA ILE A 119 5.90 -12.21 -7.18
C ILE A 119 5.59 -10.79 -7.62
N LEU A 120 5.40 -10.61 -8.92
CA LEU A 120 5.00 -9.36 -9.55
C LEU A 120 3.48 -9.26 -9.60
N ILE A 121 2.91 -8.21 -9.02
CA ILE A 121 1.47 -7.97 -9.04
C ILE A 121 1.18 -6.72 -9.87
N SER A 122 0.59 -6.90 -11.05
CA SER A 122 0.25 -5.81 -11.98
C SER A 122 -1.26 -5.62 -12.11
N GLY A 123 -1.66 -4.43 -12.55
CA GLY A 123 -3.06 -4.07 -12.76
C GLY A 123 -3.32 -2.58 -12.59
N GLU A 124 -4.44 -2.10 -13.12
CA GLU A 124 -4.86 -0.71 -12.98
C GLU A 124 -5.13 -0.31 -11.51
N SER A 125 -5.28 0.99 -11.27
CA SER A 125 -5.68 1.52 -9.96
C SER A 125 -7.03 0.91 -9.55
N GLY A 126 -7.10 0.32 -8.35
CA GLY A 126 -8.31 -0.38 -7.86
C GLY A 126 -8.44 -1.86 -8.26
N ALA A 127 -7.50 -2.43 -9.02
CA ALA A 127 -7.57 -3.84 -9.45
C ALA A 127 -7.39 -4.89 -8.32
N GLY A 128 -6.98 -4.47 -7.11
CA GLY A 128 -6.78 -5.38 -5.97
C GLY A 128 -5.33 -5.79 -5.69
N LYS A 129 -4.34 -5.07 -6.24
CA LYS A 129 -2.90 -5.38 -6.07
C LYS A 129 -2.45 -5.42 -4.60
N THR A 130 -2.78 -4.38 -3.85
CA THR A 130 -2.44 -4.27 -2.42
C THR A 130 -3.11 -5.36 -1.59
N GLU A 131 -4.36 -5.72 -1.90
CA GLU A 131 -5.05 -6.83 -1.23
C GLU A 131 -4.39 -8.18 -1.55
N ALA A 132 -4.01 -8.41 -2.81
CA ALA A 132 -3.26 -9.60 -3.21
C ALA A 132 -1.93 -9.72 -2.45
N SER A 133 -1.17 -8.63 -2.33
CA SER A 133 0.07 -8.59 -1.53
C SER A 133 -0.19 -8.94 -0.05
N LYS A 134 -1.23 -8.37 0.57
CA LYS A 134 -1.64 -8.71 1.94
C LYS A 134 -1.96 -10.19 2.11
N LYS A 135 -2.68 -10.81 1.17
CA LYS A 135 -3.03 -12.24 1.24
C LYS A 135 -1.80 -13.13 1.13
N ILE A 136 -0.82 -12.79 0.30
CA ILE A 136 0.45 -13.53 0.20
C ILE A 136 1.24 -13.43 1.51
N LEU A 137 1.35 -12.23 2.09
CA LEU A 137 2.01 -12.03 3.38
C LEU A 137 1.33 -12.82 4.50
N GLN A 138 0.00 -12.79 4.55
CA GLN A 138 -0.79 -13.55 5.51
C GLN A 138 -0.59 -15.07 5.34
N TYR A 139 -0.47 -15.55 4.10
CA TYR A 139 -0.19 -16.94 3.81
C TYR A 139 1.14 -17.38 4.42
N TYR A 140 2.25 -16.67 4.12
CA TYR A 140 3.56 -16.98 4.70
C TYR A 140 3.60 -16.83 6.22
N ALA A 141 2.87 -15.86 6.76
CA ALA A 141 2.77 -15.69 8.21
C ALA A 141 2.14 -16.93 8.89
N VAL A 142 1.17 -17.59 8.25
CA VAL A 142 0.47 -18.75 8.83
C VAL A 142 1.15 -20.08 8.50
N THR A 143 1.61 -20.30 7.28
CA THR A 143 2.04 -21.64 6.80
C THR A 143 3.53 -21.91 6.96
N CYS A 144 4.36 -20.87 7.02
CA CYS A 144 5.80 -21.04 7.21
C CYS A 144 6.16 -21.31 8.67
N PRO A 145 7.20 -22.12 8.95
CA PRO A 145 7.68 -22.37 10.31
C PRO A 145 7.85 -21.09 11.13
N ALA A 146 7.50 -21.12 12.41
CA ALA A 146 7.63 -19.98 13.30
C ALA A 146 8.35 -20.39 14.59
N SER A 147 9.41 -19.67 14.93
CA SER A 147 9.85 -19.49 16.32
C SER A 147 9.12 -18.30 16.93
N GLU A 148 9.18 -18.13 18.25
CA GLU A 148 8.56 -16.98 18.94
C GLU A 148 9.08 -15.63 18.40
N HIS A 149 10.38 -15.53 18.12
CA HIS A 149 10.97 -14.35 17.50
C HIS A 149 10.43 -14.09 16.07
N VAL A 150 10.26 -15.15 15.28
CA VAL A 150 9.69 -15.08 13.93
C VAL A 150 8.22 -14.63 13.97
N GLN A 151 7.46 -14.98 15.00
CA GLN A 151 6.08 -14.53 15.15
C GLN A 151 6.01 -13.01 15.30
N THR A 152 6.90 -12.42 16.09
CA THR A 152 7.00 -10.96 16.24
C THR A 152 7.30 -10.27 14.91
N ILE A 153 8.22 -10.81 14.09
CA ILE A 153 8.55 -10.23 12.78
C ILE A 153 7.37 -10.32 11.81
N LYS A 154 6.66 -11.46 11.79
CA LYS A 154 5.44 -11.64 11.01
C LYS A 154 4.37 -10.61 11.39
N ASP A 155 4.15 -10.39 12.68
CA ASP A 155 3.18 -9.42 13.16
C ASP A 155 3.57 -7.99 12.77
N ARG A 156 4.86 -7.62 12.92
CA ARG A 156 5.37 -6.31 12.47
C ARG A 156 5.21 -6.10 10.97
N LEU A 157 5.49 -7.12 10.16
CA LEU A 157 5.34 -7.06 8.71
C LEU A 157 3.88 -6.81 8.31
N LEU A 158 2.94 -7.52 8.94
CA LEU A 158 1.50 -7.31 8.72
C LEU A 158 1.02 -5.93 9.20
N GLN A 159 1.49 -5.48 10.36
CA GLN A 159 1.13 -4.18 10.93
C GLN A 159 1.79 -2.99 10.22
N SER A 160 2.85 -3.21 9.43
CA SER A 160 3.45 -2.14 8.61
C SER A 160 2.48 -1.60 7.54
N ASN A 161 1.58 -2.43 7.00
CA ASN A 161 0.66 -2.02 5.93
C ASN A 161 -0.31 -0.92 6.36
N PRO A 162 -1.06 -1.03 7.49
CA PRO A 162 -1.90 0.08 7.96
C PRO A 162 -1.17 1.42 8.10
N VAL A 163 0.07 1.40 8.58
CA VAL A 163 0.89 2.61 8.72
C VAL A 163 1.28 3.15 7.34
N LEU A 164 1.77 2.31 6.44
CA LEU A 164 2.14 2.74 5.09
C LEU A 164 0.94 3.23 4.29
N GLU A 165 -0.24 2.62 4.45
CA GLU A 165 -1.49 3.06 3.81
C GLU A 165 -1.96 4.40 4.37
N ALA A 166 -1.88 4.61 5.69
CA ALA A 166 -2.26 5.89 6.28
C ALA A 166 -1.42 7.06 5.72
N PHE A 167 -0.10 6.87 5.57
CA PHE A 167 0.81 7.92 5.14
C PHE A 167 1.06 7.95 3.62
N GLY A 168 0.77 6.87 2.90
CA GLY A 168 1.10 6.71 1.49
C GLY A 168 -0.10 6.54 0.57
N ASN A 169 -1.30 6.30 1.11
CA ASN A 169 -2.52 6.16 0.31
C ASN A 169 -3.43 7.37 0.44
N ALA A 170 -4.21 7.58 -0.61
CA ALA A 170 -5.20 8.62 -0.68
C ALA A 170 -6.39 8.21 -1.56
N LYS A 171 -7.49 8.93 -1.38
CA LYS A 171 -8.68 8.76 -2.22
C LYS A 171 -8.49 9.46 -3.56
N THR A 172 -8.62 8.73 -4.65
CA THR A 172 -8.69 9.26 -6.02
C THR A 172 -10.08 9.05 -6.61
N LEU A 173 -10.30 9.48 -7.86
CA LEU A 173 -11.56 9.23 -8.57
C LEU A 173 -11.81 7.75 -8.88
N ARG A 174 -10.77 6.91 -8.91
CA ARG A 174 -10.86 5.48 -9.28
C ARG A 174 -10.85 4.55 -8.08
N ASN A 175 -10.20 4.96 -6.98
CA ASN A 175 -10.00 4.11 -5.81
C ASN A 175 -9.92 4.97 -4.54
N ASP A 176 -10.75 4.62 -3.55
CA ASP A 176 -10.81 5.33 -2.27
C ASP A 176 -9.55 5.13 -1.41
N ASN A 177 -8.79 4.05 -1.63
CA ASN A 177 -7.53 3.72 -0.96
C ASN A 177 -6.41 3.49 -1.98
N SER A 178 -6.16 4.47 -2.85
CA SER A 178 -5.14 4.38 -3.91
C SER A 178 -3.73 4.57 -3.33
N SER A 179 -2.86 3.59 -3.55
CA SER A 179 -1.43 3.70 -3.23
C SER A 179 -0.77 4.78 -4.08
N ARG A 180 -0.23 5.82 -3.43
CA ARG A 180 0.46 6.96 -4.09
C ARG A 180 1.98 6.85 -3.96
N PHE A 181 2.46 5.62 -3.81
CA PHE A 181 3.85 5.22 -3.81
C PHE A 181 3.93 3.77 -4.31
N GLY A 182 5.03 3.40 -4.97
CA GLY A 182 5.35 2.01 -5.27
C GLY A 182 5.99 1.33 -4.06
N LYS A 183 5.69 0.05 -3.84
CA LYS A 183 6.20 -0.73 -2.72
C LYS A 183 6.79 -2.03 -3.21
N TYR A 184 8.06 -2.24 -2.92
CA TYR A 184 8.71 -3.54 -3.00
C TYR A 184 9.01 -4.03 -1.59
N MET A 185 8.65 -5.28 -1.30
CA MET A 185 8.84 -5.88 0.01
C MET A 185 9.61 -7.19 -0.13
N ASP A 186 10.81 -7.23 0.42
CA ASP A 186 11.59 -8.44 0.61
C ASP A 186 11.13 -9.15 1.87
N ILE A 187 10.89 -10.44 1.76
CA ILE A 187 10.72 -11.35 2.90
C ILE A 187 11.92 -12.27 2.91
N GLN A 188 12.69 -12.23 3.99
CA GLN A 188 13.91 -13.00 4.15
C GLN A 188 13.60 -14.32 4.86
N PHE A 189 14.09 -15.42 4.30
CA PHE A 189 13.90 -16.76 4.84
C PHE A 189 15.23 -17.39 5.21
N ASP A 190 15.27 -18.05 6.36
CA ASP A 190 16.43 -18.86 6.76
C ASP A 190 16.50 -20.19 5.97
N PHE A 191 17.58 -20.94 6.17
CA PHE A 191 17.76 -22.25 5.53
C PHE A 191 16.69 -23.29 5.91
N LYS A 192 15.93 -23.08 7.00
CA LYS A 192 14.81 -23.94 7.41
C LYS A 192 13.50 -23.54 6.72
N GLY A 193 13.45 -22.35 6.12
CA GLY A 193 12.26 -21.76 5.49
C GLY A 193 11.42 -20.91 6.43
N ALA A 194 11.95 -20.49 7.60
CA ALA A 194 11.26 -19.56 8.48
C ALA A 194 11.47 -18.12 8.00
N PRO A 195 10.42 -17.26 7.99
CA PRO A 195 10.56 -15.85 7.62
C PRO A 195 11.22 -15.10 8.78
N VAL A 196 12.50 -14.80 8.63
CA VAL A 196 13.35 -14.26 9.69
C VAL A 196 13.55 -12.74 9.60
N GLY A 197 13.13 -12.11 8.52
CA GLY A 197 13.28 -10.67 8.38
C GLY A 197 12.51 -10.14 7.19
N GLY A 198 12.54 -8.82 7.03
CA GLY A 198 12.00 -8.17 5.86
C GLY A 198 12.60 -6.81 5.61
N HIS A 199 12.44 -6.33 4.39
CA HIS A 199 12.88 -5.01 3.98
C HIS A 199 11.91 -4.41 2.98
N ILE A 200 11.55 -3.15 3.17
CA ILE A 200 10.59 -2.43 2.35
C ILE A 200 11.34 -1.34 1.61
N ILE A 201 11.25 -1.36 0.28
CA ILE A 201 11.74 -0.30 -0.60
C ILE A 201 10.52 0.45 -1.12
N ASN A 202 10.47 1.76 -0.85
CA ASN A 202 9.44 2.63 -1.37
C ASN A 202 9.94 3.40 -2.60
N TYR A 203 9.08 3.54 -3.60
CA TYR A 203 9.35 4.28 -4.83
C TYR A 203 8.36 5.43 -4.97
N LEU A 204 8.88 6.59 -5.38
CA LEU A 204 8.10 7.70 -5.94
C LEU A 204 6.81 8.03 -5.18
N LEU A 205 6.93 8.42 -3.90
CA LEU A 205 5.80 9.02 -3.19
C LEU A 205 5.34 10.29 -3.95
N GLU A 206 4.03 10.38 -4.23
CA GLU A 206 3.40 11.53 -4.89
C GLU A 206 3.34 12.76 -3.96
N LYS A 207 4.50 13.38 -3.70
CA LYS A 207 4.63 14.49 -2.74
C LYS A 207 3.73 15.68 -3.10
N SER A 208 3.46 15.91 -4.38
CA SER A 208 2.59 17.00 -4.85
C SER A 208 1.18 16.93 -4.25
N ARG A 209 0.69 15.72 -3.94
CA ARG A 209 -0.60 15.50 -3.28
C ARG A 209 -0.72 16.21 -1.94
N VAL A 210 0.39 16.43 -1.23
CA VAL A 210 0.39 17.11 0.07
C VAL A 210 -0.19 18.51 -0.05
N VAL A 211 0.09 19.23 -1.14
CA VAL A 211 -0.26 20.65 -1.29
C VAL A 211 -1.38 20.89 -2.29
N HIS A 212 -1.70 19.91 -3.14
CA HIS A 212 -2.71 20.02 -4.19
C HIS A 212 -3.40 18.68 -4.42
N GLN A 213 -4.72 18.69 -4.55
CA GLN A 213 -5.51 17.52 -4.92
C GLN A 213 -6.51 17.91 -6.00
N ASN A 214 -6.76 16.99 -6.94
CA ASN A 214 -7.80 17.20 -7.94
C ASN A 214 -9.19 17.20 -7.29
N HIS A 215 -10.15 17.83 -7.96
CA HIS A 215 -11.53 17.84 -7.48
C HIS A 215 -12.08 16.41 -7.32
N GLY A 216 -12.70 16.15 -6.17
CA GLY A 216 -13.21 14.83 -5.79
C GLY A 216 -12.18 13.92 -5.11
N GLU A 217 -10.91 14.32 -5.02
CA GLU A 217 -9.85 13.56 -4.36
C GLU A 217 -9.58 14.02 -2.92
N ARG A 218 -8.85 13.20 -2.16
CA ARG A 218 -8.32 13.57 -0.84
C ARG A 218 -6.80 13.70 -0.85
N ASN A 219 -6.31 14.36 0.20
CA ASN A 219 -4.93 14.26 0.64
C ASN A 219 -4.69 12.87 1.29
N PHE A 220 -3.49 12.60 1.79
CA PHE A 220 -3.16 11.36 2.48
C PHE A 220 -4.05 11.11 3.69
N HIS A 221 -4.39 9.84 3.94
CA HIS A 221 -5.36 9.45 4.97
C HIS A 221 -4.99 9.91 6.38
N ILE A 222 -3.69 9.91 6.70
CA ILE A 222 -3.18 10.27 8.03
C ILE A 222 -3.67 11.64 8.52
N PHE A 223 -3.80 12.63 7.63
CA PHE A 223 -4.30 13.95 8.03
C PHE A 223 -5.73 13.90 8.53
N TYR A 224 -6.60 13.17 7.83
CA TYR A 224 -8.01 13.00 8.20
C TYR A 224 -8.14 12.13 9.45
N GLN A 225 -7.34 11.05 9.54
CA GLN A 225 -7.31 10.15 10.69
C GLN A 225 -6.90 10.86 11.98
N ILE A 226 -5.90 11.75 11.95
CA ILE A 226 -5.50 12.53 13.13
C ILE A 226 -6.63 13.49 13.53
N ILE A 227 -7.18 14.26 12.58
CA ILE A 227 -8.22 15.26 12.87
C ILE A 227 -9.51 14.58 13.40
N GLU A 228 -9.98 13.53 12.76
CA GLU A 228 -11.24 12.86 13.11
C GLU A 228 -11.08 11.82 14.24
N GLY A 229 -9.90 11.24 14.40
CA GLY A 229 -9.63 10.15 15.34
C GLY A 229 -8.87 10.56 16.60
N GLY A 230 -8.06 11.61 16.54
CA GLY A 230 -7.21 12.07 17.63
C GLY A 230 -8.00 12.44 18.89
N GLU A 231 -7.42 12.19 20.05
CA GLU A 231 -7.97 12.60 21.35
C GLU A 231 -7.88 14.12 21.52
N GLU A 232 -8.74 14.72 22.33
CA GLU A 232 -8.81 16.19 22.49
C GLU A 232 -7.50 16.78 22.99
N ASP A 233 -6.80 16.10 23.92
CA ASP A 233 -5.51 16.57 24.43
C ASP A 233 -4.41 16.50 23.37
N LEU A 234 -4.41 15.46 22.54
CA LEU A 234 -3.51 15.36 21.39
C LEU A 234 -3.79 16.48 20.37
N LEU A 235 -5.06 16.72 20.03
CA LEU A 235 -5.43 17.79 19.10
C LEU A 235 -5.00 19.17 19.62
N ARG A 236 -5.22 19.45 20.91
CA ARG A 236 -4.76 20.69 21.56
C ARG A 236 -3.24 20.82 21.55
N HIS A 237 -2.51 19.73 21.85
CA HIS A 237 -1.06 19.71 21.76
C HIS A 237 -0.58 20.02 20.34
N LEU A 238 -1.21 19.43 19.33
CA LEU A 238 -0.87 19.65 17.93
C LEU A 238 -1.35 21.01 17.39
N GLY A 239 -2.20 21.75 18.12
CA GLY A 239 -2.80 22.99 17.63
C GLY A 239 -3.87 22.76 16.57
N LEU A 240 -4.47 21.57 16.53
CA LEU A 240 -5.45 21.16 15.54
C LEU A 240 -6.87 21.22 16.11
N GLU A 241 -7.81 21.68 15.29
CA GLU A 241 -9.25 21.57 15.54
C GLU A 241 -9.86 20.41 14.73
N ARG A 242 -10.91 19.79 15.28
CA ARG A 242 -11.70 18.72 14.66
C ARG A 242 -12.60 19.25 13.55
N ASN A 243 -12.00 19.92 12.57
CA ASN A 243 -12.66 20.47 11.40
C ASN A 243 -11.67 20.52 10.23
N THR A 244 -11.79 19.57 9.31
CA THR A 244 -10.90 19.50 8.13
C THR A 244 -11.00 20.73 7.23
N GLN A 245 -12.10 21.51 7.29
CA GLN A 245 -12.30 22.70 6.46
C GLN A 245 -11.40 23.87 6.84
N GLN A 246 -10.77 23.83 8.01
CA GLN A 246 -9.85 24.88 8.45
C GLN A 246 -8.45 24.77 7.84
N TYR A 247 -8.14 23.67 7.15
CA TYR A 247 -6.80 23.43 6.62
C TYR A 247 -6.81 23.51 5.10
N GLN A 248 -6.06 24.46 4.55
CA GLN A 248 -6.00 24.71 3.11
C GLN A 248 -5.59 23.47 2.31
N TYR A 249 -4.68 22.63 2.85
CA TYR A 249 -4.24 21.40 2.20
C TYR A 249 -5.25 20.26 2.22
N LEU A 250 -6.39 20.39 2.92
CA LEU A 250 -7.45 19.38 2.98
C LEU A 250 -8.73 19.78 2.24
N VAL A 251 -8.87 21.05 1.86
CA VAL A 251 -10.08 21.56 1.19
C VAL A 251 -9.97 21.64 -0.34
N LYS A 252 -8.76 21.62 -0.91
CA LYS A 252 -8.56 21.79 -2.37
C LYS A 252 -9.27 20.72 -3.20
N GLY A 253 -9.28 19.48 -2.74
CA GLY A 253 -10.01 18.39 -3.40
C GLY A 253 -11.53 18.44 -3.23
N ASN A 254 -12.07 19.33 -2.39
CA ASN A 254 -13.50 19.48 -2.10
C ASN A 254 -14.21 18.15 -1.73
N CYS A 255 -13.51 17.26 -1.01
CA CYS A 255 -14.04 15.95 -0.60
C CYS A 255 -13.61 15.58 0.83
N PRO A 256 -14.13 16.26 1.86
CA PRO A 256 -13.69 16.02 3.23
C PRO A 256 -14.16 14.68 3.80
N LYS A 257 -15.29 14.14 3.33
CA LYS A 257 -15.87 12.88 3.80
C LYS A 257 -16.06 11.89 2.65
N VAL A 258 -15.78 10.62 2.93
CA VAL A 258 -15.93 9.50 2.01
C VAL A 258 -16.69 8.40 2.75
N SER A 259 -17.82 7.93 2.19
CA SER A 259 -18.72 7.01 2.90
C SER A 259 -18.12 5.62 3.16
N SER A 260 -17.15 5.20 2.36
CA SER A 260 -16.44 3.93 2.50
C SER A 260 -15.31 3.96 3.55
N ILE A 261 -14.95 5.14 4.07
CA ILE A 261 -13.81 5.32 4.98
C ILE A 261 -14.29 5.78 6.35
N ASN A 262 -13.72 5.21 7.41
CA ASN A 262 -13.95 5.64 8.78
C ASN A 262 -12.62 6.06 9.41
N ASP A 263 -12.24 7.32 9.17
CA ASP A 263 -10.95 7.87 9.61
C ASP A 263 -10.74 7.74 11.14
N ARG A 264 -11.82 7.75 11.94
CA ARG A 264 -11.74 7.55 13.41
C ARG A 264 -11.40 6.12 13.80
N SER A 265 -11.97 5.11 13.13
CA SER A 265 -11.59 3.71 13.40
C SER A 265 -10.18 3.43 12.87
N ASP A 266 -9.87 3.95 11.69
CA ASP A 266 -8.60 3.71 11.02
C ASP A 266 -7.44 4.32 11.82
N TRP A 267 -7.65 5.49 12.44
CA TRP A 267 -6.71 6.07 13.39
C TRP A 267 -6.34 5.12 14.54
N LYS A 268 -7.31 4.40 15.11
CA LYS A 268 -7.05 3.42 16.17
C LYS A 268 -6.21 2.26 15.66
N VAL A 269 -6.45 1.82 14.42
CA VAL A 269 -5.66 0.77 13.78
C VAL A 269 -4.22 1.24 13.59
N VAL A 270 -4.01 2.46 13.10
CA VAL A 270 -2.67 3.06 12.91
C VAL A 270 -1.93 3.19 14.23
N ARG A 271 -2.57 3.73 15.29
CA ARG A 271 -1.97 3.84 16.63
C ARG A 271 -1.51 2.48 17.15
N LYS A 272 -2.37 1.46 17.07
CA LYS A 272 -2.03 0.10 17.48
C LYS A 272 -0.87 -0.47 16.65
N ALA A 273 -0.89 -0.24 15.34
CA ALA A 273 0.15 -0.73 14.44
C ALA A 273 1.52 -0.10 14.75
N LEU A 274 1.59 1.20 15.00
CA LEU A 274 2.82 1.89 15.43
C LEU A 274 3.42 1.26 16.69
N THR A 275 2.59 0.93 17.69
CA THR A 275 3.04 0.24 18.90
C THR A 275 3.60 -1.15 18.61
N VAL A 276 2.92 -1.96 17.77
CA VAL A 276 3.39 -3.33 17.43
C VAL A 276 4.70 -3.31 16.64
N ILE A 277 4.86 -2.34 15.73
CA ILE A 277 6.10 -2.15 14.97
C ILE A 277 7.27 -1.77 15.90
N GLY A 278 6.97 -1.13 17.04
CA GLY A 278 7.96 -0.79 18.06
C GLY A 278 8.35 0.69 18.06
N PHE A 279 7.48 1.57 17.58
CA PHE A 279 7.64 3.01 17.80
C PHE A 279 7.41 3.32 19.28
N SER A 280 8.33 4.08 19.88
CA SER A 280 8.12 4.65 21.22
C SER A 280 7.09 5.78 21.18
N GLU A 281 6.43 6.06 22.31
CA GLU A 281 5.45 7.15 22.38
C GLU A 281 6.06 8.51 22.02
N ASN A 282 7.32 8.76 22.38
CA ASN A 282 8.03 9.98 22.00
C ASN A 282 8.26 10.07 20.47
N GLU A 283 8.67 8.97 19.82
CA GLU A 283 8.81 8.95 18.36
C GLU A 283 7.46 9.15 17.66
N VAL A 284 6.37 8.62 18.22
CA VAL A 284 5.03 8.87 17.68
C VAL A 284 4.62 10.33 17.88
N GLU A 285 4.90 10.92 19.04
CA GLU A 285 4.63 12.35 19.30
C GLU A 285 5.39 13.25 18.31
N GLU A 286 6.69 13.02 18.13
CA GLU A 286 7.53 13.74 17.16
C GLU A 286 7.01 13.58 15.71
N LEU A 287 6.64 12.35 15.32
CA LEU A 287 6.03 12.08 14.03
C LEU A 287 4.75 12.91 13.83
N LEU A 288 3.86 12.93 14.82
CA LEU A 288 2.60 13.66 14.74
C LEU A 288 2.80 15.18 14.76
N ASN A 289 3.80 15.68 15.49
CA ASN A 289 4.20 17.10 15.48
C ASN A 289 4.61 17.54 14.07
N ILE A 290 5.41 16.71 13.38
CA ILE A 290 5.82 16.99 12.00
C ILE A 290 4.60 16.96 11.06
N ILE A 291 3.70 15.97 11.18
CA ILE A 291 2.50 15.92 10.34
C ILE A 291 1.56 17.11 10.57
N ALA A 292 1.35 17.51 11.83
CA ALA A 292 0.57 18.71 12.15
C ALA A 292 1.22 19.99 11.60
N SER A 293 2.55 20.09 11.64
CA SER A 293 3.28 21.22 11.06
C SER A 293 3.02 21.39 9.56
N VAL A 294 2.81 20.30 8.81
CA VAL A 294 2.48 20.37 7.38
C VAL A 294 1.11 21.03 7.15
N LEU A 295 0.12 20.76 8.02
CA LEU A 295 -1.18 21.41 7.97
C LEU A 295 -1.08 22.91 8.31
N HIS A 296 -0.32 23.25 9.35
CA HIS A 296 -0.06 24.64 9.74
C HIS A 296 0.70 25.42 8.65
N LEU A 297 1.67 24.78 7.98
CA LEU A 297 2.36 25.36 6.82
C LEU A 297 1.36 25.74 5.75
N GLY A 298 0.42 24.88 5.39
CA GLY A 298 -0.60 25.19 4.38
C GLY A 298 -1.50 26.38 4.73
N ASN A 299 -1.63 26.70 6.01
CA ASN A 299 -2.42 27.82 6.51
C ASN A 299 -1.64 29.13 6.65
N VAL A 300 -0.32 29.14 6.39
CA VAL A 300 0.45 30.38 6.34
C VAL A 300 -0.04 31.24 5.18
N GLN A 301 -0.51 32.44 5.51
CA GLN A 301 -1.00 33.44 4.57
C GLN A 301 0.03 34.55 4.38
N TYR A 302 0.17 34.98 3.13
CA TYR A 302 1.03 36.08 2.72
C TYR A 302 0.19 37.25 2.22
N ARG A 303 0.65 38.46 2.49
CA ARG A 303 0.19 39.73 1.92
C ARG A 303 1.34 40.35 1.15
N GLU A 304 1.02 41.09 0.09
CA GLU A 304 1.98 41.92 -0.60
C GLU A 304 2.16 43.26 0.12
N GLU A 305 3.40 43.58 0.47
CA GLU A 305 3.81 44.85 1.07
C GLU A 305 5.06 45.34 0.33
N GLU A 306 4.94 46.47 -0.38
CA GLU A 306 6.01 47.04 -1.22
C GLU A 306 6.60 46.04 -2.25
N GLY A 307 5.77 45.15 -2.81
CA GLY A 307 6.16 44.11 -3.77
C GLY A 307 6.75 42.83 -3.13
N ASN A 308 6.87 42.79 -1.80
CA ASN A 308 7.44 41.67 -1.05
C ASN A 308 6.37 40.91 -0.27
N ALA A 309 6.62 39.63 0.01
CA ALA A 309 5.74 38.79 0.80
C ALA A 309 5.93 39.05 2.31
N CYS A 310 4.84 39.43 2.98
CA CYS A 310 4.76 39.59 4.43
C CYS A 310 3.76 38.58 5.01
N ILE A 311 4.12 37.90 6.10
CA ILE A 311 3.26 36.88 6.72
C ILE A 311 2.21 37.58 7.60
N THR A 312 0.93 37.26 7.41
CA THR A 312 -0.18 37.83 8.20
C THR A 312 -0.67 36.94 9.33
N SER A 313 -0.06 35.76 9.48
CA SER A 313 -0.58 34.65 10.28
C SER A 313 0.38 34.26 11.41
N ASP A 314 0.67 35.21 12.31
CA ASP A 314 1.60 35.02 13.44
C ASP A 314 1.28 33.80 14.31
N THR A 315 -0.01 33.45 14.44
CA THR A 315 -0.44 32.26 15.17
C THR A 315 0.09 30.96 14.53
N GLN A 316 0.12 30.88 13.20
CA GLN A 316 0.65 29.72 12.49
C GLN A 316 2.16 29.60 12.70
N ILE A 317 2.89 30.71 12.66
CA ILE A 317 4.34 30.72 12.92
C ILE A 317 4.65 30.24 14.34
N LYS A 318 3.86 30.65 15.35
CA LYS A 318 4.03 30.15 16.73
C LYS A 318 3.81 28.64 16.83
N TYR A 319 2.78 28.11 16.18
CA TYR A 319 2.55 26.66 16.13
C TYR A 319 3.70 25.94 15.43
N LEU A 320 4.13 26.42 14.26
CA LEU A 320 5.23 25.83 13.50
C LEU A 320 6.55 25.83 14.27
N ALA A 321 6.91 26.96 14.88
CA ALA A 321 8.11 27.09 15.70
C ALA A 321 8.12 26.08 16.86
N ARG A 322 6.97 25.90 17.53
CA ARG A 322 6.82 24.92 18.61
C ARG A 322 6.92 23.48 18.12
N LEU A 323 6.15 23.12 17.08
CA LEU A 323 6.05 21.74 16.59
C LEU A 323 7.35 21.26 15.93
N LEU A 324 8.04 22.14 15.20
CA LEU A 324 9.32 21.82 14.55
C LEU A 324 10.53 22.04 15.46
N GLY A 325 10.35 22.66 16.63
CA GLY A 325 11.45 23.00 17.55
C GLY A 325 12.42 24.03 16.95
N VAL A 326 11.93 24.98 16.15
CA VAL A 326 12.75 25.99 15.46
C VAL A 326 12.45 27.40 15.96
N ASN A 327 13.38 28.31 15.76
CA ASN A 327 13.19 29.72 16.08
C ASN A 327 12.16 30.36 15.11
N GLY A 328 11.15 31.04 15.67
CA GLY A 328 10.06 31.63 14.88
C GLY A 328 10.51 32.78 13.94
N SER A 329 11.46 33.63 14.35
CA SER A 329 11.93 34.71 13.47
C SER A 329 12.76 34.15 12.31
N ALA A 330 13.60 33.14 12.57
CA ALA A 330 14.34 32.45 11.52
C ALA A 330 13.41 31.72 10.55
N LEU A 331 12.31 31.12 11.04
CA LEU A 331 11.29 30.49 10.20
C LEU A 331 10.57 31.52 9.32
N THR A 332 10.18 32.65 9.88
CA THR A 332 9.56 33.75 9.11
C THR A 332 10.48 34.26 8.02
N GLU A 333 11.76 34.48 8.32
CA GLU A 333 12.76 34.88 7.34
C GLU A 333 12.90 33.82 6.23
N ALA A 334 13.04 32.55 6.59
CA ALA A 334 13.15 31.44 5.63
C ALA A 334 11.92 31.29 4.72
N LEU A 335 10.73 31.70 5.17
CA LEU A 335 9.49 31.65 4.41
C LEU A 335 9.25 32.90 3.54
N THR A 336 10.00 33.97 3.75
CA THR A 336 9.80 35.28 3.08
C THR A 336 11.02 35.75 2.30
N HIS A 337 12.19 35.17 2.53
CA HIS A 337 13.45 35.54 1.90
C HIS A 337 14.13 34.33 1.27
N LYS A 338 14.90 34.58 0.21
CA LYS A 338 15.84 33.60 -0.35
C LYS A 338 17.27 34.06 -0.11
N LYS A 339 18.13 33.09 0.17
CA LYS A 339 19.57 33.28 0.28
C LYS A 339 20.25 32.68 -0.95
N ILE A 340 21.00 33.50 -1.68
CA ILE A 340 21.76 33.09 -2.87
C ILE A 340 23.25 33.30 -2.54
N ILE A 341 24.04 32.25 -2.71
CA ILE A 341 25.50 32.33 -2.57
C ILE A 341 26.10 32.43 -3.96
N ALA A 342 26.70 33.58 -4.29
CA ALA A 342 27.35 33.82 -5.57
C ALA A 342 28.79 34.27 -5.34
N LYS A 343 29.76 33.53 -5.89
CA LYS A 343 31.21 33.86 -5.79
C LYS A 343 31.72 34.06 -4.35
N GLY A 344 31.09 33.43 -3.35
CA GLY A 344 31.47 33.56 -1.94
C GLY A 344 30.76 34.68 -1.17
N GLU A 345 29.95 35.50 -1.84
CA GLU A 345 29.08 36.50 -1.19
C GLU A 345 27.68 35.93 -0.99
N GLU A 346 27.11 36.19 0.19
CA GLU A 346 25.75 35.78 0.54
C GLU A 346 24.78 36.95 0.35
N LEU A 347 23.88 36.84 -0.63
CA LEU A 347 22.83 37.80 -0.86
C LEU A 347 21.51 37.27 -0.33
N VAL A 348 20.94 37.94 0.68
CA VAL A 348 19.57 37.69 1.14
C VAL A 348 18.66 38.68 0.43
N SER A 349 17.61 38.17 -0.23
CA SER A 349 16.63 38.99 -0.95
C SER A 349 15.21 38.54 -0.62
N PRO A 350 14.25 39.47 -0.50
CA PRO A 350 12.86 39.13 -0.24
C PRO A 350 12.25 38.38 -1.43
N LEU A 351 11.25 37.56 -1.13
CA LEU A 351 10.41 36.86 -2.10
C LEU A 351 9.13 37.66 -2.34
N ASN A 352 8.58 37.58 -3.55
CA ASN A 352 7.21 38.01 -3.79
C ASN A 352 6.22 36.95 -3.27
N VAL A 353 4.92 37.28 -3.23
CA VAL A 353 3.87 36.41 -2.67
C VAL A 353 3.79 35.04 -3.34
N GLU A 354 3.93 34.99 -4.67
CA GLU A 354 3.88 33.75 -5.44
C GLU A 354 5.08 32.84 -5.16
N GLN A 355 6.29 33.43 -5.09
CA GLN A 355 7.52 32.72 -4.74
C GLN A 355 7.49 32.20 -3.31
N ALA A 356 7.02 33.01 -2.35
CA ALA A 356 6.88 32.60 -0.95
C ALA A 356 5.87 31.45 -0.80
N SER A 357 4.74 31.53 -1.49
CA SER A 357 3.73 30.45 -1.51
C SER A 357 4.28 29.16 -2.12
N SER A 358 5.04 29.27 -3.21
CA SER A 358 5.71 28.13 -3.85
C SER A 358 6.80 27.53 -2.96
N ALA A 359 7.56 28.35 -2.23
CA ALA A 359 8.58 27.91 -1.28
C ALA A 359 7.98 27.17 -0.09
N ARG A 360 6.89 27.69 0.48
CA ARG A 360 6.09 27.03 1.53
C ARG A 360 5.56 25.66 1.08
N ASP A 361 5.02 25.60 -0.14
CA ASP A 361 4.53 24.35 -0.70
C ASP A 361 5.69 23.36 -0.96
N ALA A 362 6.83 23.83 -1.45
CA ALA A 362 8.03 23.01 -1.61
C ALA A 362 8.56 22.47 -0.27
N LEU A 363 8.57 23.29 0.78
CA LEU A 363 8.93 22.89 2.13
C LEU A 363 7.97 21.82 2.64
N SER A 364 6.66 22.01 2.48
CA SER A 364 5.62 21.04 2.91
C SER A 364 5.80 19.68 2.22
N LYS A 365 6.06 19.67 0.91
CA LYS A 365 6.40 18.46 0.14
C LYS A 365 7.67 17.78 0.66
N ALA A 366 8.71 18.57 0.97
CA ALA A 366 9.99 18.07 1.45
C ALA A 366 9.90 17.47 2.85
N VAL A 367 9.21 18.15 3.77
CA VAL A 367 8.96 17.69 5.15
C VAL A 367 8.19 16.38 5.13
N TYR A 368 7.05 16.34 4.42
CA TYR A 368 6.25 15.12 4.34
C TYR A 368 7.01 13.96 3.68
N GLY A 369 7.71 14.23 2.56
CA GLY A 369 8.49 13.22 1.87
C GLY A 369 9.61 12.62 2.72
N ARG A 370 10.35 13.46 3.47
CA ARG A 370 11.40 13.00 4.38
C ARG A 370 10.82 12.24 5.59
N THR A 371 9.67 12.68 6.09
CA THR A 371 8.96 11.99 7.17
C THR A 371 8.53 10.60 6.73
N PHE A 372 8.00 10.45 5.52
CA PHE A 372 7.66 9.14 4.97
C PHE A 372 8.88 8.24 4.78
N THR A 373 9.99 8.77 4.26
CA THR A 373 11.26 8.01 4.17
C THR A 373 11.75 7.57 5.55
N TRP A 374 11.72 8.45 6.56
CA TRP A 374 12.09 8.10 7.92
C TRP A 374 11.18 7.01 8.50
N LEU A 375 9.87 7.11 8.27
CA LEU A 375 8.87 6.13 8.70
C LEU A 375 9.18 4.74 8.11
N VAL A 376 9.46 4.67 6.81
CA VAL A 376 9.85 3.42 6.12
C VAL A 376 11.16 2.87 6.71
N ASN A 377 12.16 3.71 6.94
CA ASN A 377 13.43 3.29 7.53
C ASN A 377 13.27 2.75 8.96
N LYS A 378 12.39 3.35 9.76
CA LYS A 378 12.05 2.86 11.11
C LYS A 378 11.34 1.52 11.05
N ILE A 379 10.39 1.34 10.14
CA ILE A 379 9.76 0.04 9.88
C ILE A 379 10.83 -0.99 9.49
N ASN A 380 11.73 -0.66 8.55
CA ASN A 380 12.81 -1.55 8.13
C ASN A 380 13.75 -1.93 9.29
N THR A 381 14.06 -1.00 10.18
CA THR A 381 14.86 -1.27 11.39
C THR A 381 14.15 -2.28 12.29
N SER A 382 12.83 -2.22 12.40
CA SER A 382 12.04 -3.17 13.20
C SER A 382 11.91 -4.57 12.57
N LEU A 383 12.05 -4.65 11.24
CA LEU A 383 11.98 -5.87 10.42
C LEU A 383 13.34 -6.52 10.19
N ALA A 384 14.43 -5.80 10.49
CA ALA A 384 15.78 -6.27 10.28
C ALA A 384 16.08 -7.50 11.15
N TYR A 385 16.68 -8.51 10.53
CA TYR A 385 17.11 -9.72 11.22
C TYR A 385 18.33 -9.43 12.09
N MET A 386 18.16 -9.57 13.41
CA MET A 386 19.20 -9.33 14.41
C MET A 386 19.97 -10.63 14.69
N GLN A 387 20.74 -11.13 13.72
CA GLN A 387 21.81 -12.10 14.01
C GLN A 387 23.03 -11.86 13.11
N ASP A 388 24.17 -11.66 13.78
CA ASP A 388 25.51 -11.47 13.23
C ASP A 388 25.90 -12.57 12.23
N GLU A 389 26.59 -12.14 11.17
CA GLU A 389 27.35 -12.94 10.20
C GLU A 389 26.63 -13.99 9.32
N SER A 390 25.35 -14.32 9.56
CA SER A 390 24.63 -15.35 8.80
C SER A 390 23.86 -14.86 7.56
N TYR A 391 24.05 -13.61 7.12
CA TYR A 391 23.45 -13.09 5.88
C TYR A 391 23.79 -13.93 4.63
N LYS A 392 24.86 -14.74 4.69
CA LYS A 392 25.35 -15.54 3.56
C LYS A 392 24.42 -16.67 3.10
N ASN A 393 23.40 -17.06 3.88
CA ASN A 393 22.54 -18.21 3.59
C ASN A 393 21.02 -17.92 3.61
N CYS A 394 20.59 -16.65 3.59
CA CYS A 394 19.17 -16.32 3.52
C CYS A 394 18.71 -16.28 2.06
N SER A 395 17.50 -16.78 1.78
CA SER A 395 16.82 -16.60 0.50
C SER A 395 15.70 -15.57 0.63
N VAL A 396 15.36 -14.92 -0.46
CA VAL A 396 14.38 -13.83 -0.47
C VAL A 396 13.18 -14.18 -1.35
N ILE A 397 11.97 -13.82 -0.88
CA ILE A 397 10.81 -13.68 -1.75
C ILE A 397 10.44 -12.20 -1.80
N GLY A 398 10.66 -11.59 -2.96
CA GLY A 398 10.25 -10.22 -3.24
C GLY A 398 8.77 -10.15 -3.63
N LEU A 399 8.06 -9.17 -3.09
CA LEU A 399 6.70 -8.82 -3.49
C LEU A 399 6.70 -7.41 -4.06
N LEU A 400 6.36 -7.27 -5.34
CA LEU A 400 6.30 -5.97 -6.02
C LEU A 400 4.84 -5.54 -6.19
N ASP A 401 4.44 -4.52 -5.43
CA ASP A 401 3.16 -3.81 -5.49
C ASP A 401 3.41 -2.38 -6.00
N ILE A 402 3.33 -2.21 -7.32
CA ILE A 402 3.49 -0.90 -7.97
C ILE A 402 2.17 -0.11 -7.94
N TYR A 403 2.26 1.21 -8.07
CA TYR A 403 1.08 2.02 -8.37
C TYR A 403 0.42 1.52 -9.67
N GLY A 404 -0.90 1.58 -9.71
CA GLY A 404 -1.62 1.16 -10.91
C GLY A 404 -1.46 2.18 -12.03
N PHE A 405 -1.60 1.73 -13.26
CA PHE A 405 -1.77 2.65 -14.39
C PHE A 405 -3.00 3.52 -14.15
N GLU A 406 -2.82 4.83 -14.32
CA GLU A 406 -3.86 5.84 -14.13
C GLU A 406 -3.87 6.79 -15.33
N VAL A 407 -5.07 7.08 -15.82
CA VAL A 407 -5.30 8.08 -16.86
C VAL A 407 -6.42 8.99 -16.38
N PHE A 408 -6.09 10.26 -16.16
CA PHE A 408 -7.01 11.32 -15.77
C PHE A 408 -7.24 12.30 -16.92
N GLN A 409 -8.18 13.24 -16.73
CA GLN A 409 -8.42 14.32 -17.69
C GLN A 409 -7.19 15.23 -17.84
N HIS A 410 -6.47 15.47 -16.75
CA HIS A 410 -5.21 16.21 -16.72
C HIS A 410 -4.15 15.32 -16.06
N ASN A 411 -3.13 14.93 -16.83
CA ASN A 411 -2.01 14.11 -16.36
C ASN A 411 -0.77 14.99 -16.23
N SER A 412 -0.05 14.87 -15.11
CA SER A 412 1.20 15.57 -14.83
C SER A 412 2.40 14.62 -14.84
N PHE A 413 3.56 15.10 -14.40
CA PHE A 413 4.79 14.31 -14.31
C PHE A 413 4.60 13.05 -13.45
N GLU A 414 3.77 13.11 -12.43
CA GLU A 414 3.48 11.99 -11.54
C GLU A 414 2.70 10.83 -12.19
N GLN A 415 1.93 11.09 -13.26
CA GLN A 415 1.31 10.01 -14.05
C GLN A 415 2.24 9.51 -15.17
N PHE A 416 3.22 10.32 -15.56
CA PHE A 416 4.20 9.94 -16.58
C PHE A 416 5.27 8.99 -16.01
N CYS A 417 5.74 9.26 -14.79
CA CYS A 417 6.59 8.34 -14.03
C CYS A 417 5.82 7.08 -13.64
#